data_AF-A0A221VZ15-F1
#
_entry.id   AF-A0A221VZ15-F1
#
_cell.length_a   1.000
_cell.length_b   1.000
_cell.length_c   1.000
_cell.angle_alpha   90.00
_cell.angle_beta   90.00
_cell.angle_gamma   90.00
#
_symmetry.space_group_name_H-M   'P 1'
#
loop_
_entity.id
_entity.type
_entity.pdbx_description
1 polymer ?
#
loop_
_entity_poly.entity_id
_entity_poly.type
_entity_poly.pdbx_seq_one_letter_code
_entity_poly.pdbx_strand_id
1 'polypeptide(L)'
;MSIEVLRLRCRGHAAVRGTHAKTLEFSADADITARATCVIGVAAELVGPAEPAVAGPLRITIASGGVEIVVHATGNSLWRPASGAVVRLSSERLPDTLATNADLAASGLPRELIQRAAEPSAVVDVLVERAPGPPNGVLVRFRAGPGRVRRLAVECAAADLVIAEDGGARAAVTAHGGRVGRAAEAAACLAAGGRVLAVATTDDTEPTIAALLAAPDRPTVEVLGLPPELAVSAVSPQATPVLAAGRLAPREVPRLVGAHPGTAVVFTAQAAELPRVLAEVDRQAGARRVAVAGATPAGAERPWWGPAAEVRAPGRGDVVCRVDAEEESAPLPRVDPTSLVSALLADSVSPRTVAMALAAQPGWSRRGAYDFVLALTRRPSG
;
A
#
# COMPACT_ATOMS: atom_id res chain seq x y z
N MET A 1 27.35 -0.42 -2.45
CA MET A 1 27.22 -0.40 -3.92
C MET A 1 25.77 -0.10 -4.23
N SER A 2 25.47 0.90 -5.06
CA SER A 2 24.10 1.13 -5.53
C SER A 2 23.70 0.01 -6.48
N ILE A 3 22.45 -0.45 -6.39
CA ILE A 3 21.92 -1.51 -7.25
C ILE A 3 21.06 -0.84 -8.31
N GLU A 4 21.48 -0.90 -9.58
CA GLU A 4 20.69 -0.43 -10.72
C GLU A 4 19.40 -1.26 -10.81
N VAL A 5 18.25 -0.58 -10.75
CA VAL A 5 16.92 -1.18 -10.85
C VAL A 5 16.46 -1.15 -12.31
N LEU A 6 16.64 -0.01 -12.97
CA LEU A 6 16.41 0.15 -14.40
C LEU A 6 17.11 1.40 -14.93
N ARG A 7 17.21 1.48 -16.26
CA ARG A 7 17.55 2.70 -16.98
C ARG A 7 16.52 3.01 -18.04
N LEU A 8 16.15 4.28 -18.21
CA LEU A 8 15.37 4.75 -19.35
C LEU A 8 16.25 5.63 -20.23
N ARG A 9 16.14 5.45 -21.54
CA ARG A 9 16.69 6.38 -22.52
C ARG A 9 15.54 7.08 -23.22
N CYS A 10 15.51 8.40 -23.12
CA CYS A 10 14.49 9.23 -23.75
C CYS A 10 15.14 10.23 -24.71
N ARG A 11 14.31 10.85 -25.53
CA ARG A 11 14.67 11.99 -26.39
C ARG A 11 14.10 13.29 -25.83
N GLY A 12 14.79 14.40 -26.07
CA GLY A 12 14.24 15.73 -25.85
C GLY A 12 13.11 16.07 -26.81
N HIS A 13 12.35 17.13 -26.51
CA HIS A 13 11.26 17.59 -27.37
C HIS A 13 10.97 19.09 -27.20
N ALA A 14 10.74 19.80 -28.32
CA ALA A 14 10.55 21.27 -28.32
C ALA A 14 9.37 21.76 -27.47
N ALA A 15 8.41 20.88 -27.15
CA ALA A 15 7.27 21.19 -26.29
C ALA A 15 7.50 20.90 -24.80
N VAL A 16 8.67 20.40 -24.38
CA VAL A 16 9.03 20.23 -22.96
C VAL A 16 9.05 21.59 -22.27
N ARG A 17 8.38 21.67 -21.11
CA ARG A 17 8.31 22.90 -20.29
C ARG A 17 8.73 22.69 -18.84
N GLY A 18 8.53 21.49 -18.29
CA GLY A 18 8.90 21.16 -16.92
C GLY A 18 8.27 22.10 -15.88
N THR A 19 6.95 22.33 -15.95
CA THR A 19 6.26 23.30 -15.08
C THR A 19 5.24 22.67 -14.15
N HIS A 20 4.96 21.37 -14.29
CA HIS A 20 3.97 20.72 -13.42
C HIS A 20 4.49 20.61 -11.98
N ALA A 21 3.66 21.04 -11.03
CA ALA A 21 4.03 21.17 -9.63
C ALA A 21 3.95 19.87 -8.81
N LYS A 22 3.41 18.79 -9.38
CA LYS A 22 3.12 17.56 -8.63
C LYS A 22 3.72 16.29 -9.20
N THR A 23 4.18 16.33 -10.45
CA THR A 23 4.70 15.16 -11.15
C THR A 23 5.79 15.57 -12.13
N LEU A 24 6.63 14.61 -12.48
CA LEU A 24 7.43 14.59 -13.70
C LEU A 24 7.19 13.27 -14.43
N GLU A 25 7.42 13.22 -15.73
CA GLU A 25 7.10 12.07 -16.56
C GLU A 25 8.13 11.87 -17.68
N PHE A 26 8.44 10.59 -17.93
CA PHE A 26 9.09 10.13 -19.15
C PHE A 26 8.06 9.38 -19.98
N SER A 27 7.65 9.98 -21.09
CA SER A 27 6.56 9.46 -21.91
C SER A 27 7.04 8.41 -22.90
N ALA A 28 6.27 7.35 -23.10
CA ALA A 28 6.51 6.39 -24.16
C ALA A 28 6.17 6.97 -25.55
N ASP A 29 5.29 7.98 -25.60
CA ASP A 29 4.92 8.65 -26.85
C ASP A 29 6.09 9.47 -27.39
N ALA A 30 6.27 9.47 -28.71
CA ALA A 30 7.37 10.17 -29.37
C ALA A 30 7.14 11.68 -29.54
N ASP A 31 5.90 12.12 -29.37
CA ASP A 31 5.46 13.50 -29.56
C ASP A 31 4.52 13.92 -28.42
N ILE A 32 4.58 15.18 -28.04
CA ILE A 32 3.79 15.78 -26.97
C ILE A 32 3.40 17.21 -27.33
N THR A 33 2.28 17.67 -26.78
CA THR A 33 1.89 19.08 -26.91
C THR A 33 2.45 19.93 -25.77
N ALA A 34 2.43 21.26 -25.92
CA ALA A 34 2.83 22.18 -24.85
C ALA A 34 1.96 22.08 -23.58
N ARG A 35 0.83 21.36 -23.60
CA ARG A 35 0.01 21.07 -22.41
C ARG A 35 0.61 19.99 -21.52
N ALA A 36 1.57 19.19 -22.03
CA ALA A 36 2.26 18.13 -21.31
C ALA A 36 3.31 18.71 -20.33
N THR A 37 2.83 19.46 -19.33
CA THR A 37 3.68 20.24 -18.41
C THR A 37 4.54 19.41 -17.48
N CYS A 38 4.24 18.12 -17.32
CA CYS A 38 5.00 17.15 -16.52
C CYS A 38 6.07 16.40 -17.33
N VAL A 39 5.98 16.37 -18.67
CA VAL A 39 6.88 15.56 -19.49
C VAL A 39 8.23 16.25 -19.62
N ILE A 40 9.30 15.48 -19.37
CA ILE A 40 10.69 15.92 -19.49
C ILE A 40 11.52 15.07 -20.47
N GLY A 41 10.93 14.02 -21.03
CA GLY A 41 11.52 13.21 -22.09
C GLY A 41 10.43 12.41 -22.81
N VAL A 42 10.60 12.23 -24.12
CA VAL A 42 9.67 11.49 -25.01
C VAL A 42 10.35 10.24 -25.57
N ALA A 43 9.56 9.35 -26.16
CA ALA A 43 10.04 8.07 -26.70
C ALA A 43 10.91 7.30 -25.68
N ALA A 44 10.43 7.22 -24.43
CA ALA A 44 11.15 6.56 -23.35
C ALA A 44 11.27 5.05 -23.62
N GLU A 45 12.50 4.58 -23.75
CA GLU A 45 12.85 3.18 -23.94
C GLU A 45 13.51 2.62 -22.69
N LEU A 46 13.06 1.45 -22.25
CA LEU A 46 13.68 0.73 -21.14
C LEU A 46 14.98 0.08 -21.61
N VAL A 47 16.08 0.48 -21.00
CA VAL A 47 17.41 -0.11 -21.18
C VAL A 47 17.68 -0.99 -19.95
N GLY A 48 17.72 -2.30 -20.15
CA GLY A 48 17.96 -3.28 -19.08
C GLY A 48 16.91 -4.39 -19.02
N PRO A 49 16.63 -4.96 -17.82
CA PRO A 49 15.72 -6.09 -17.69
C PRO A 49 14.28 -5.69 -18.06
N ALA A 50 13.58 -6.56 -18.79
CA ALA A 50 12.20 -6.32 -19.23
C ALA A 50 11.21 -6.14 -18.06
N GLU A 51 11.50 -6.75 -16.90
CA GLU A 51 10.68 -6.67 -15.69
C GLU A 51 11.52 -6.14 -14.52
N PRO A 52 11.72 -4.81 -14.43
CA PRO A 52 12.51 -4.23 -13.36
C PRO A 52 11.77 -4.29 -12.02
N ALA A 53 12.53 -4.56 -10.95
CA ALA A 53 12.02 -4.72 -9.60
C ALA A 53 11.79 -3.36 -8.90
N VAL A 54 10.89 -2.55 -9.47
CA VAL A 54 10.58 -1.18 -9.00
C VAL A 54 9.71 -1.22 -7.74
N ALA A 55 10.35 -1.31 -6.58
CA ALA A 55 9.70 -1.15 -5.29
C ALA A 55 10.72 -0.71 -4.22
N GLY A 56 10.22 -0.09 -3.16
CA GLY A 56 11.05 0.45 -2.08
C GLY A 56 11.76 1.76 -2.44
N PRO A 57 12.63 2.28 -1.57
CA PRO A 57 13.32 3.55 -1.77
C PRO A 57 14.19 3.57 -3.04
N LEU A 58 14.06 4.64 -3.82
CA LEU A 58 14.75 4.84 -5.09
C LEU A 58 15.51 6.15 -5.10
N ARG A 59 16.66 6.12 -5.79
CA ARG A 59 17.40 7.29 -6.26
C ARG A 59 17.26 7.33 -7.78
N ILE A 60 16.68 8.40 -8.31
CA ILE A 60 16.44 8.59 -9.74
C ILE A 60 17.36 9.72 -10.22
N THR A 61 18.39 9.36 -10.97
CA THR A 61 19.33 10.31 -11.57
C THR A 61 18.87 10.64 -12.98
N ILE A 62 18.68 11.92 -13.28
CA ILE A 62 18.24 12.42 -14.59
C ILE A 62 19.36 13.27 -15.17
N ALA A 63 19.84 12.90 -16.35
CA ALA A 63 20.96 13.58 -17.01
C ALA A 63 20.63 13.97 -18.44
N SER A 64 20.98 15.20 -18.83
CA SER A 64 20.95 15.64 -20.23
C SER A 64 21.93 16.77 -20.47
N GLY A 65 22.70 16.67 -21.56
CA GLY A 65 23.62 17.74 -21.98
C GLY A 65 24.66 18.15 -20.93
N GLY A 66 25.11 17.21 -20.09
CA GLY A 66 26.08 17.45 -19.02
C GLY A 66 25.48 17.99 -17.70
N VAL A 67 24.17 18.23 -17.65
CA VAL A 67 23.45 18.59 -16.42
C VAL A 67 22.86 17.34 -15.80
N GLU A 68 23.02 17.18 -14.50
CA GLU A 68 22.51 16.06 -13.72
C GLU A 68 21.69 16.56 -12.51
N ILE A 69 20.62 15.85 -12.19
CA ILE A 69 19.87 16.04 -10.95
C ILE A 69 19.42 14.69 -10.40
N VAL A 70 19.22 14.64 -9.09
CA VAL A 70 18.75 13.46 -8.38
C VAL A 70 17.39 13.74 -7.77
N VAL A 71 16.47 12.79 -7.94
CA VAL A 71 15.15 12.76 -7.30
C VAL A 71 15.08 11.53 -6.39
N HIS A 72 14.75 11.73 -5.12
CA HIS A 72 14.50 10.62 -4.19
C HIS A 72 13.00 10.33 -4.18
N ALA A 73 12.64 9.05 -4.28
CA ALA A 73 11.24 8.64 -4.34
C ALA A 73 11.08 7.22 -3.78
N THR A 74 9.84 6.72 -3.75
CA THR A 74 9.55 5.31 -3.49
C THR A 74 8.99 4.63 -4.72
N GLY A 75 9.59 3.52 -5.13
CA GLY A 75 9.14 2.71 -6.26
C GLY A 75 7.73 2.17 -6.08
N ASN A 76 7.02 2.07 -7.20
CA ASN A 76 5.68 1.53 -7.28
C ASN A 76 5.66 0.16 -7.98
N SER A 77 5.39 -0.90 -7.23
CA SER A 77 5.30 -2.27 -7.76
C SER A 77 4.10 -2.52 -8.69
N LEU A 78 3.16 -1.57 -8.78
CA LEU A 78 2.09 -1.61 -9.79
C LEU A 78 2.53 -1.08 -11.15
N TRP A 79 3.65 -0.36 -11.22
CA TRP A 79 4.15 0.23 -12.46
C TRP A 79 4.31 -0.83 -13.55
N ARG A 80 3.90 -0.52 -14.77
CA ARG A 80 4.07 -1.39 -15.93
C ARG A 80 5.06 -0.75 -16.91
N PRO A 81 6.15 -1.45 -17.25
CA PRO A 81 6.96 -1.07 -18.40
C PRO A 81 6.06 -0.87 -19.62
N ALA A 82 6.31 0.20 -20.39
CA ALA A 82 5.53 0.71 -21.52
C ALA A 82 4.34 1.65 -21.23
N SER A 83 3.83 1.80 -19.99
CA SER A 83 2.70 2.73 -19.72
C SER A 83 3.12 4.17 -19.37
N GLY A 84 4.25 4.66 -19.88
CA GLY A 84 4.90 5.88 -19.39
C GLY A 84 5.49 5.69 -17.99
N ALA A 85 6.39 6.59 -17.58
CA ALA A 85 7.05 6.54 -16.27
C ALA A 85 6.82 7.86 -15.52
N VAL A 86 5.71 7.93 -14.78
CA VAL A 86 5.35 9.10 -13.98
C VAL A 86 5.95 9.00 -12.58
N VAL A 87 6.65 10.04 -12.15
CA VAL A 87 7.14 10.19 -10.77
C VAL A 87 6.29 11.25 -10.08
N ARG A 88 5.68 10.91 -8.94
CA ARG A 88 4.67 11.72 -8.25
C ARG A 88 5.15 12.18 -6.88
N LEU A 89 4.79 13.41 -6.50
CA LEU A 89 4.89 13.86 -5.11
C LEU A 89 3.87 13.15 -4.20
N SER A 90 2.69 12.80 -4.73
CA SER A 90 1.67 12.09 -3.97
C SER A 90 2.04 10.61 -3.78
N SER A 91 1.35 9.94 -2.84
CA SER A 91 1.46 8.50 -2.59
C SER A 91 0.67 7.64 -3.59
N GLU A 92 0.05 8.24 -4.61
CA GLU A 92 -0.89 7.56 -5.49
C GLU A 92 -0.20 6.61 -6.48
N ARG A 93 -0.51 5.32 -6.36
CA ARG A 93 0.06 4.25 -7.17
C ARG A 93 -0.88 3.84 -8.29
N LEU A 94 -0.54 4.25 -9.51
CA LEU A 94 -1.24 3.91 -10.75
C LEU A 94 -0.32 3.09 -11.67
N PRO A 95 -0.84 2.40 -12.70
CA PRO A 95 -0.01 1.61 -13.60
C PRO A 95 1.08 2.40 -14.35
N ASP A 96 0.84 3.69 -14.63
CA ASP A 96 1.79 4.62 -15.25
C ASP A 96 2.78 5.25 -14.24
N THR A 97 2.50 5.15 -12.94
CA THR A 97 3.34 5.70 -11.88
C THR A 97 4.57 4.81 -11.66
N LEU A 98 5.75 5.27 -12.06
CA LEU A 98 7.03 4.64 -11.73
C LEU A 98 7.33 4.74 -10.23
N ALA A 99 7.15 5.93 -9.65
CA ALA A 99 7.49 6.21 -8.26
C ALA A 99 6.57 7.25 -7.62
N THR A 100 6.43 7.18 -6.31
CA THR A 100 5.60 8.05 -5.47
C THR A 100 6.41 8.70 -4.36
N ASN A 101 5.84 9.69 -3.67
CA ASN A 101 6.49 10.43 -2.59
C ASN A 101 7.86 10.99 -3.00
N ALA A 102 7.95 11.49 -4.24
CA ALA A 102 9.15 12.13 -4.71
C ALA A 102 9.44 13.43 -3.94
N ASP A 103 10.72 13.79 -3.81
CA ASP A 103 11.14 15.08 -3.26
C ASP A 103 11.08 16.23 -4.28
N LEU A 104 11.05 15.91 -5.58
CA LEU A 104 10.97 16.87 -6.68
C LEU A 104 9.89 16.50 -7.70
N ALA A 105 9.27 17.54 -8.27
CA ALA A 105 8.40 17.46 -9.44
C ALA A 105 9.06 18.19 -10.63
N ALA A 106 8.42 18.17 -11.80
CA ALA A 106 8.97 18.80 -13.00
C ALA A 106 9.33 20.28 -12.79
N SER A 107 8.49 21.03 -12.05
CA SER A 107 8.73 22.45 -11.74
C SER A 107 9.96 22.71 -10.86
N GLY A 108 10.43 21.69 -10.13
CA GLY A 108 11.58 21.77 -9.23
C GLY A 108 12.91 21.42 -9.88
N LEU A 109 12.90 21.00 -11.16
CA LEU A 109 14.12 20.64 -11.88
C LEU A 109 14.93 21.89 -12.27
N PRO A 110 16.28 21.79 -12.38
CA PRO A 110 17.12 22.88 -12.84
C PRO A 110 16.66 23.40 -14.22
N ARG A 111 16.59 24.73 -14.38
CA ARG A 111 16.13 25.33 -15.65
C ARG A 111 17.03 24.96 -16.82
N GLU A 112 18.33 24.82 -16.57
CA GLU A 112 19.28 24.36 -17.58
C GLU A 112 18.96 22.94 -18.07
N LEU A 113 18.62 22.00 -17.17
CA LEU A 113 18.22 20.65 -17.55
C LEU A 113 16.98 20.67 -18.43
N ILE A 114 15.97 21.48 -18.09
CA ILE A 114 14.75 21.64 -18.89
C ILE A 114 15.05 22.23 -20.27
N GLN A 115 15.97 23.19 -20.36
CA GLN A 115 16.41 23.74 -21.65
C GLN A 115 17.11 22.68 -22.49
N ARG A 116 17.97 21.84 -21.91
CA ARG A 116 18.59 20.70 -22.64
C ARG A 116 17.54 19.69 -23.10
N ALA A 117 16.59 19.34 -22.24
CA ALA A 117 15.51 18.42 -22.56
C ALA A 117 14.51 18.98 -23.60
N ALA A 118 14.48 20.29 -23.83
CA ALA A 118 13.68 20.89 -24.88
C ALA A 118 14.26 20.64 -26.29
N GLU A 119 15.53 20.25 -26.40
CA GLU A 119 16.17 20.15 -27.71
C GLU A 119 15.85 18.79 -28.33
N PRO A 120 15.23 18.74 -29.54
CA PRO A 120 14.76 17.47 -30.10
C PRO A 120 15.84 16.41 -30.35
N SER A 121 17.11 16.82 -30.46
CA SER A 121 18.25 15.91 -30.62
C SER A 121 18.89 15.49 -29.30
N ALA A 122 18.49 16.10 -28.18
CA ALA A 122 19.04 15.77 -26.87
C ALA A 122 18.62 14.35 -26.44
N VAL A 123 19.54 13.67 -25.76
CA VAL A 123 19.24 12.44 -25.03
C VAL A 123 19.00 12.81 -23.58
N VAL A 124 17.94 12.26 -23.00
CA VAL A 124 17.65 12.33 -21.57
C VAL A 124 17.84 10.92 -21.01
N ASP A 125 18.91 10.74 -20.24
CA ASP A 125 19.24 9.47 -19.59
C ASP A 125 18.67 9.46 -18.16
N VAL A 126 18.01 8.37 -17.79
CA VAL A 126 17.39 8.21 -16.48
C VAL A 126 17.90 6.93 -15.86
N LEU A 127 18.71 7.04 -14.83
CA LEU A 127 19.21 5.91 -14.06
C LEU A 127 18.40 5.80 -12.76
N VAL A 128 17.78 4.65 -12.53
CA VAL A 128 17.03 4.36 -11.31
C VAL A 128 17.79 3.32 -10.51
N GLU A 129 18.17 3.68 -9.30
CA GLU A 129 18.92 2.82 -8.37
C GLU A 129 18.16 2.63 -7.07
N ARG A 130 18.43 1.53 -6.37
CA ARG A 130 17.99 1.37 -4.99
C ARG A 130 18.67 2.41 -4.12
N ALA A 131 17.87 3.17 -3.37
CA ALA A 131 18.37 4.00 -2.30
C ALA A 131 18.42 3.19 -0.99
N PRO A 132 19.28 3.58 -0.02
CA PRO A 132 19.19 3.06 1.33
C PRO A 132 17.78 3.24 1.91
N GLY A 133 17.35 2.28 2.73
CA GLY A 133 16.10 2.43 3.47
C GLY A 133 16.16 3.52 4.53
N PRO A 134 15.00 3.93 5.07
CA PRO A 134 14.95 4.80 6.24
C PRO A 134 15.59 4.10 7.45
N PRO A 135 15.90 4.86 8.52
CA PRO A 135 16.21 4.26 9.82
C PRO A 135 15.14 3.23 10.21
N ASN A 136 15.57 2.12 10.81
CA ASN A 136 14.72 0.97 11.16
C ASN A 136 14.04 0.26 9.98
N GLY A 137 14.42 0.58 8.75
CA GLY A 137 14.03 -0.17 7.55
C GLY A 137 12.55 -0.07 7.20
N VAL A 138 12.14 -0.93 6.27
CA VAL A 138 10.76 -1.01 5.78
C VAL A 138 10.23 -2.43 5.93
N LEU A 139 9.12 -2.58 6.66
CA LEU A 139 8.32 -3.79 6.69
C LEU A 139 7.16 -3.66 5.70
N VAL A 140 7.13 -4.51 4.69
CA VAL A 140 6.01 -4.60 3.76
C VAL A 140 5.18 -5.83 4.08
N ARG A 141 3.95 -5.62 4.51
CA ARG A 141 2.96 -6.69 4.69
C ARG A 141 2.20 -6.89 3.40
N PHE A 142 2.24 -8.08 2.82
CA PHE A 142 1.64 -8.38 1.53
C PHE A 142 0.64 -9.51 1.64
N ARG A 143 -0.63 -9.22 1.32
CA ARG A 143 -1.66 -10.26 1.17
C ARG A 143 -1.63 -10.85 -0.23
N ALA A 144 -1.06 -12.05 -0.34
CA ALA A 144 -1.07 -12.83 -1.56
C ALA A 144 -2.49 -13.28 -1.92
N GLY A 145 -2.76 -13.35 -3.22
CA GLY A 145 -4.06 -13.77 -3.73
C GLY A 145 -4.16 -13.65 -5.25
N PRO A 146 -5.28 -14.12 -5.83
CA PRO A 146 -5.51 -14.06 -7.28
C PRO A 146 -5.36 -12.64 -7.83
N GLY A 147 -4.76 -12.51 -9.02
CA GLY A 147 -4.57 -11.22 -9.70
C GLY A 147 -3.43 -10.35 -9.15
N ARG A 148 -2.69 -10.79 -8.12
CA ARG A 148 -1.54 -10.05 -7.54
C ARG A 148 -0.18 -10.69 -7.81
N VAL A 149 -0.17 -11.72 -8.65
CA VAL A 149 0.98 -12.56 -9.03
C VAL A 149 2.20 -11.73 -9.45
N ARG A 150 2.05 -10.84 -10.45
CA ARG A 150 3.13 -9.97 -10.93
C ARG A 150 3.66 -9.05 -9.83
N ARG A 151 2.75 -8.44 -9.06
CA ARG A 151 3.13 -7.51 -8.00
C ARG A 151 3.95 -8.22 -6.93
N LEU A 152 3.55 -9.42 -6.53
CA LEU A 152 4.30 -10.25 -5.58
C LEU A 152 5.72 -10.54 -6.09
N ALA A 153 5.87 -10.89 -7.37
CA ALA A 153 7.19 -11.14 -7.96
C ALA A 153 8.11 -9.90 -7.90
N VAL A 154 7.58 -8.73 -8.26
CA VAL A 154 8.31 -7.44 -8.16
C VAL A 154 8.71 -7.16 -6.70
N GLU A 155 7.80 -7.37 -5.76
CA GLU A 155 8.07 -7.13 -4.34
C GLU A 155 9.10 -8.08 -3.76
N CYS A 156 9.08 -9.36 -4.17
CA CYS A 156 10.07 -10.37 -3.78
C CYS A 156 11.46 -10.01 -4.31
N ALA A 157 11.56 -9.62 -5.59
CA ALA A 157 12.81 -9.20 -6.21
C ALA A 157 13.38 -7.90 -5.61
N ALA A 158 12.55 -7.12 -4.92
CA ALA A 158 12.91 -5.87 -4.27
C ALA A 158 13.13 -5.96 -2.76
N ALA A 159 12.97 -7.13 -2.15
CA ALA A 159 13.16 -7.31 -0.72
C ALA A 159 14.59 -7.79 -0.41
N ASP A 160 15.14 -7.32 0.69
CA ASP A 160 16.40 -7.84 1.24
C ASP A 160 16.15 -9.16 2.00
N LEU A 161 14.94 -9.30 2.56
CA LEU A 161 14.46 -10.51 3.21
C LEU A 161 12.98 -10.74 2.90
N VAL A 162 12.62 -11.97 2.52
CA VAL A 162 11.21 -12.39 2.35
C VAL A 162 10.84 -13.39 3.43
N ILE A 163 9.73 -13.14 4.11
CA ILE A 163 9.12 -14.03 5.10
C ILE A 163 7.77 -14.49 4.56
N ALA A 164 7.53 -15.79 4.64
CA ALA A 164 6.20 -16.34 4.44
C ALA A 164 5.57 -16.63 5.81
N GLU A 165 4.49 -15.92 6.15
CA GLU A 165 3.78 -16.04 7.43
C GLU A 165 3.01 -17.38 7.53
N ASP A 166 2.65 -17.99 6.38
CA ASP A 166 1.94 -19.26 6.30
C ASP A 166 2.38 -20.13 5.11
N GLY A 167 1.86 -21.36 5.05
CA GLY A 167 2.19 -22.33 4.00
C GLY A 167 1.75 -21.91 2.60
N GLY A 168 0.60 -21.23 2.47
CA GLY A 168 0.11 -20.70 1.19
C GLY A 168 1.01 -19.57 0.67
N ALA A 169 1.44 -18.69 1.56
CA ALA A 169 2.39 -17.63 1.25
C ALA A 169 3.74 -18.18 0.79
N ARG A 170 4.24 -19.24 1.45
CA ARG A 170 5.48 -19.92 1.06
C ARG A 170 5.39 -20.45 -0.36
N ALA A 171 4.30 -21.16 -0.69
CA ALA A 171 4.05 -21.67 -2.03
C ALA A 171 4.00 -20.54 -3.07
N ALA A 172 3.30 -19.43 -2.76
CA ALA A 172 3.18 -18.29 -3.66
C ALA A 172 4.54 -17.61 -3.92
N VAL A 173 5.36 -17.40 -2.89
CA VAL A 173 6.71 -16.80 -3.03
C VAL A 173 7.61 -17.70 -3.87
N THR A 174 7.64 -19.01 -3.58
CA THR A 174 8.46 -19.97 -4.33
C THR A 174 8.04 -20.07 -5.79
N ALA A 175 6.74 -20.02 -6.09
CA ALA A 175 6.23 -20.02 -7.47
C ALA A 175 6.71 -18.81 -8.30
N HIS A 176 7.18 -17.75 -7.64
CA HIS A 176 7.75 -16.55 -8.28
C HIS A 176 9.28 -16.46 -8.16
N GLY A 177 9.96 -17.56 -7.82
CA GLY A 177 11.42 -17.60 -7.69
C GLY A 177 11.96 -16.86 -6.46
N GLY A 178 11.09 -16.41 -5.56
CA GLY A 178 11.49 -15.78 -4.30
C GLY A 178 12.08 -16.80 -3.32
N ARG A 179 13.08 -16.38 -2.53
CA ARG A 179 13.67 -17.19 -1.47
C ARG A 179 13.11 -16.74 -0.12
N VAL A 180 12.51 -17.67 0.61
CA VAL A 180 11.97 -17.41 1.95
C VAL A 180 13.11 -17.55 2.97
N GLY A 181 13.42 -16.47 3.67
CA GLY A 181 14.37 -16.44 4.77
C GLY A 181 13.73 -16.80 6.12
N ARG A 182 14.47 -16.60 7.21
CA ARG A 182 13.99 -16.91 8.57
C ARG A 182 13.40 -15.67 9.22
N ALA A 183 12.26 -15.80 9.89
CA ALA A 183 11.61 -14.68 10.58
C ALA A 183 12.54 -13.99 11.60
N ALA A 184 13.36 -14.77 12.31
CA ALA A 184 14.35 -14.27 13.28
C ALA A 184 15.40 -13.30 12.69
N GLU A 185 15.59 -13.28 11.36
CA GLU A 185 16.53 -12.37 10.68
C GLU A 185 15.92 -10.98 10.40
N ALA A 186 14.59 -10.83 10.50
CA ALA A 186 13.92 -9.58 10.14
C ALA A 186 14.34 -8.39 10.99
N ALA A 187 14.46 -8.55 12.31
CA ALA A 187 14.87 -7.46 13.20
C ALA A 187 16.24 -6.90 12.81
N ALA A 188 17.21 -7.80 12.53
CA ALA A 188 18.55 -7.40 12.09
C ALA A 188 18.53 -6.74 10.70
N CYS A 189 17.75 -7.29 9.76
CA CYS A 189 17.57 -6.70 8.43
C CYS A 189 17.00 -5.28 8.51
N LEU A 190 15.95 -5.07 9.32
CA LEU A 190 15.31 -3.77 9.51
C LEU A 190 16.24 -2.77 10.23
N ALA A 191 16.95 -3.19 11.27
CA ALA A 191 17.92 -2.37 11.98
C ALA A 191 19.06 -1.87 11.06
N ALA A 192 19.42 -2.66 10.05
CA ALA A 192 20.38 -2.26 9.01
C ALA A 192 19.79 -1.33 7.93
N GLY A 193 18.54 -0.87 8.07
CA GLY A 193 17.83 -0.08 7.06
C GLY A 193 17.33 -0.91 5.88
N GLY A 194 17.30 -2.23 6.01
CA GLY A 194 16.84 -3.15 4.98
C GLY A 194 15.31 -3.20 4.84
N ARG A 195 14.88 -3.89 3.80
CA ARG A 195 13.48 -4.05 3.43
C ARG A 195 13.02 -5.50 3.58
N VAL A 196 12.10 -5.71 4.51
CA VAL A 196 11.51 -7.02 4.79
C VAL A 196 10.13 -7.11 4.14
N LEU A 197 9.89 -8.14 3.33
CA LEU A 197 8.58 -8.48 2.77
C LEU A 197 7.98 -9.65 3.56
N ALA A 198 6.95 -9.39 4.36
CA ALA A 198 6.14 -10.41 5.02
C ALA A 198 4.91 -10.74 4.15
N VAL A 199 4.81 -11.97 3.68
CA VAL A 199 3.75 -12.44 2.79
C VAL A 199 2.81 -13.35 3.57
N ALA A 200 1.52 -13.08 3.49
CA ALA A 200 0.46 -13.91 4.09
C ALA A 200 -0.62 -14.24 3.05
N THR A 201 -1.30 -15.36 3.24
CA THR A 201 -2.55 -15.75 2.58
C THR A 201 -3.72 -15.85 3.57
N THR A 202 -3.44 -15.87 4.87
CA THR A 202 -4.43 -15.78 5.96
C THR A 202 -4.35 -14.44 6.69
N ASP A 203 -5.30 -14.20 7.59
CA ASP A 203 -5.38 -12.96 8.39
C ASP A 203 -4.50 -13.03 9.66
N ASP A 204 -3.87 -14.17 9.91
CA ASP A 204 -2.98 -14.34 11.06
C ASP A 204 -1.70 -13.55 10.85
N THR A 205 -1.19 -12.99 11.95
CA THR A 205 0.12 -12.34 11.95
C THR A 205 1.11 -13.27 12.63
N GLU A 206 2.23 -13.52 11.96
CA GLU A 206 3.31 -14.32 12.52
C GLU A 206 3.89 -13.59 13.77
N PRO A 207 4.21 -14.31 14.87
CA PRO A 207 4.60 -13.67 16.13
C PRO A 207 5.80 -12.73 16.05
N THR A 208 6.80 -13.04 15.21
CA THR A 208 7.95 -12.16 14.98
C THR A 208 7.50 -10.86 14.31
N ILE A 209 6.61 -10.93 13.32
CA ILE A 209 6.02 -9.74 12.68
C ILE A 209 5.23 -8.90 13.70
N ALA A 210 4.43 -9.53 14.56
CA ALA A 210 3.71 -8.83 15.63
C ALA A 210 4.68 -8.12 16.59
N ALA A 211 5.77 -8.80 16.99
CA ALA A 211 6.81 -8.22 17.84
C ALA A 211 7.51 -7.01 17.18
N LEU A 212 7.77 -7.07 15.87
CA LEU A 212 8.34 -5.95 15.11
C LEU A 212 7.40 -4.74 15.07
N LEU A 213 6.10 -4.96 14.96
CA LEU A 213 5.09 -3.89 14.98
C LEU A 213 4.94 -3.26 16.37
N ALA A 214 5.21 -4.02 17.44
CA ALA A 214 5.15 -3.58 18.83
C ALA A 214 6.44 -2.90 19.32
N ALA A 215 7.55 -3.04 18.59
CA ALA A 215 8.85 -2.53 19.00
C ALA A 215 8.87 -0.99 19.09
N PRO A 216 9.65 -0.40 20.03
CA PRO A 216 9.84 1.04 20.09
C PRO A 216 10.45 1.62 18.80
N ASP A 217 11.45 0.92 18.25
CA ASP A 217 12.13 1.25 17.00
C ASP A 217 11.39 0.65 15.79
N ARG A 218 10.08 0.89 15.76
CA ARG A 218 9.18 0.32 14.77
C ARG A 218 9.62 0.69 13.34
N PRO A 219 9.61 -0.27 12.39
CA PRO A 219 9.93 0.01 10.99
C PRO A 219 8.85 0.89 10.33
N THR A 220 9.20 1.50 9.20
CA THR A 220 8.17 2.04 8.30
C THR A 220 7.33 0.87 7.76
N VAL A 221 6.00 0.98 7.77
CA VAL A 221 5.13 -0.13 7.34
C VAL A 221 4.38 0.23 6.06
N GLU A 222 4.45 -0.67 5.08
CA GLU A 222 3.57 -0.67 3.90
C GLU A 222 2.65 -1.88 3.95
N VAL A 223 1.40 -1.73 3.51
CA VAL A 223 0.42 -2.82 3.46
C VAL A 223 -0.15 -2.97 2.07
N LEU A 224 0.13 -4.09 1.42
CA LEU A 224 -0.20 -4.33 0.02
C LEU A 224 -1.18 -5.47 -0.12
N GLY A 225 -2.13 -5.33 -1.05
CA GLY A 225 -3.08 -6.39 -1.38
C GLY A 225 -4.26 -6.56 -0.42
N LEU A 226 -4.40 -5.67 0.57
CA LEU A 226 -5.56 -5.61 1.46
C LEU A 226 -6.47 -4.43 1.10
N PRO A 227 -7.80 -4.55 1.32
CA PRO A 227 -8.70 -3.40 1.27
C PRO A 227 -8.41 -2.43 2.44
N PRO A 228 -8.81 -1.15 2.34
CA PRO A 228 -8.50 -0.12 3.33
C PRO A 228 -8.82 -0.49 4.79
N GLU A 229 -9.94 -1.16 5.02
CA GLU A 229 -10.41 -1.58 6.35
C GLU A 229 -9.50 -2.61 7.00
N LEU A 230 -8.90 -3.50 6.19
CA LEU A 230 -7.95 -4.49 6.68
C LEU A 230 -6.53 -3.95 6.71
N ALA A 231 -6.19 -2.99 5.85
CA ALA A 231 -4.86 -2.38 5.83
C ALA A 231 -4.54 -1.60 7.11
N VAL A 232 -5.50 -0.83 7.65
CA VAL A 232 -5.31 -0.15 8.94
C VAL A 232 -5.17 -1.14 10.10
N SER A 233 -5.79 -2.33 9.99
CA SER A 233 -5.66 -3.38 10.99
C SER A 233 -4.31 -4.07 10.93
N ALA A 234 -3.77 -4.29 9.72
CA ALA A 234 -2.51 -4.99 9.51
C ALA A 234 -1.29 -4.26 10.08
N VAL A 235 -1.40 -2.99 10.48
CA VAL A 235 -0.29 -2.25 11.07
C VAL A 235 -0.35 -2.13 12.59
N SER A 236 -1.45 -2.44 13.24
CA SER A 236 -1.44 -2.44 14.70
C SER A 236 -0.84 -3.75 15.23
N PRO A 237 -0.08 -3.70 16.33
CA PRO A 237 0.52 -4.88 16.93
C PRO A 237 -0.48 -5.75 17.70
N GLN A 238 -1.69 -5.24 18.01
CA GLN A 238 -2.68 -5.97 18.79
C GLN A 238 -3.36 -7.05 17.97
N ALA A 239 -3.41 -8.27 18.53
CA ALA A 239 -4.09 -9.42 17.96
C ALA A 239 -5.56 -9.53 18.42
N THR A 240 -6.22 -8.38 18.59
CA THR A 240 -7.61 -8.32 19.05
C THR A 240 -8.61 -8.50 17.91
N PRO A 241 -9.83 -8.96 18.21
CA PRO A 241 -10.93 -8.94 17.25
C PRO A 241 -11.15 -7.54 16.68
N VAL A 242 -11.55 -7.47 15.41
CA VAL A 242 -11.80 -6.21 14.71
C VAL A 242 -13.28 -6.11 14.32
N LEU A 243 -13.93 -5.03 14.75
CA LEU A 243 -15.27 -4.65 14.32
C LEU A 243 -15.17 -3.63 13.18
N ALA A 244 -15.47 -4.06 11.95
CA ALA A 244 -15.54 -3.17 10.79
C ALA A 244 -16.93 -2.52 10.68
N ALA A 245 -17.06 -1.29 11.18
CA ALA A 245 -18.32 -0.56 11.27
C ALA A 245 -18.65 0.29 10.03
N GLY A 246 -17.70 0.45 9.10
CA GLY A 246 -17.89 1.29 7.92
C GLY A 246 -18.10 2.76 8.27
N ARG A 247 -18.97 3.47 7.53
CA ARG A 247 -19.26 4.89 7.81
C ARG A 247 -20.28 5.01 8.95
N LEU A 248 -19.90 5.74 9.99
CA LEU A 248 -20.73 6.04 11.15
C LEU A 248 -20.93 7.55 11.30
N ALA A 249 -21.98 7.96 12.01
CA ALA A 249 -22.06 9.35 12.44
C ALA A 249 -20.94 9.63 13.46
N PRO A 250 -20.29 10.82 13.43
CA PRO A 250 -19.18 11.15 14.34
C PRO A 250 -19.45 10.88 15.83
N ARG A 251 -20.70 11.04 16.28
CA ARG A 251 -21.13 10.82 17.67
C ARG A 251 -21.30 9.35 18.06
N GLU A 252 -21.40 8.45 17.09
CA GLU A 252 -21.61 7.01 17.31
C GLU A 252 -20.28 6.28 17.51
N VAL A 253 -19.19 6.78 16.93
CA VAL A 253 -17.85 6.17 17.04
C VAL A 253 -17.40 6.04 18.51
N PRO A 254 -17.44 7.09 19.35
CA PRO A 254 -17.02 6.98 20.75
C PRO A 254 -17.88 6.00 21.56
N ARG A 255 -19.18 5.96 21.27
CA ARG A 255 -20.12 5.02 21.91
C ARG A 255 -19.78 3.58 21.56
N LEU A 256 -19.47 3.32 20.28
CA LEU A 256 -19.12 1.99 19.80
C LEU A 256 -17.78 1.53 20.39
N VAL A 257 -16.77 2.41 20.41
CA VAL A 257 -15.47 2.11 21.04
C VAL A 257 -15.63 1.80 22.52
N GLY A 258 -16.37 2.64 23.26
CA GLY A 258 -16.59 2.45 24.70
C GLY A 258 -17.42 1.19 25.04
N ALA A 259 -18.32 0.76 24.15
CA ALA A 259 -19.11 -0.45 24.34
C ALA A 259 -18.32 -1.75 24.13
N HIS A 260 -17.15 -1.69 23.47
CA HIS A 260 -16.36 -2.86 23.09
C HIS A 260 -14.87 -2.70 23.46
N PRO A 261 -14.52 -2.61 24.76
CA PRO A 261 -13.14 -2.32 25.20
C PRO A 261 -12.11 -3.37 24.77
N GLY A 262 -12.52 -4.62 24.54
CA GLY A 262 -11.67 -5.72 24.05
C GLY A 262 -11.64 -5.89 22.53
N THR A 263 -12.21 -4.97 21.74
CA THR A 263 -12.31 -5.10 20.27
C THR A 263 -11.82 -3.82 19.61
N ALA A 264 -10.95 -3.96 18.61
CA ALA A 264 -10.56 -2.82 17.79
C ALA A 264 -11.72 -2.41 16.88
N VAL A 265 -11.97 -1.11 16.74
CA VAL A 265 -13.07 -0.60 15.91
C VAL A 265 -12.50 0.07 14.68
N VAL A 266 -12.94 -0.37 13.49
CA VAL A 266 -12.58 0.23 12.21
C VAL A 266 -13.78 0.98 11.64
N PHE A 267 -13.59 2.25 11.30
CA PHE A 267 -14.64 3.09 10.72
C PHE A 267 -14.10 4.01 9.63
N THR A 268 -15.01 4.53 8.81
CA THR A 268 -14.73 5.50 7.75
C THR A 268 -15.27 6.87 8.17
N ALA A 269 -14.45 7.91 8.00
CA ALA A 269 -14.82 9.30 8.28
C ALA A 269 -14.27 10.25 7.21
N GLN A 270 -14.81 11.46 7.16
CA GLN A 270 -14.17 12.54 6.42
C GLN A 270 -12.88 12.95 7.14
N ALA A 271 -11.80 13.13 6.39
CA ALA A 271 -10.49 13.36 6.97
C ALA A 271 -10.43 14.62 7.86
N ALA A 272 -11.22 15.65 7.51
CA ALA A 272 -11.35 16.88 8.29
C ALA A 272 -12.09 16.69 9.64
N GLU A 273 -12.91 15.64 9.78
CA GLU A 273 -13.67 15.36 11.00
C GLU A 273 -12.91 14.44 11.96
N LEU A 274 -11.93 13.68 11.45
CA LEU A 274 -11.24 12.65 12.22
C LEU A 274 -10.63 13.17 13.53
N PRO A 275 -9.92 14.32 13.58
CA PRO A 275 -9.35 14.82 14.83
C PRO A 275 -10.41 15.06 15.93
N ARG A 276 -11.59 15.58 15.55
CA ARG A 276 -12.70 15.80 16.47
C ARG A 276 -13.29 14.49 16.98
N VAL A 277 -13.45 13.51 16.09
CA VAL A 277 -13.94 12.16 16.47
C VAL A 277 -13.01 11.52 17.47
N LEU A 278 -11.71 11.53 17.19
CA LEU A 278 -10.69 10.93 18.06
C LEU A 278 -10.60 11.61 19.43
N ALA A 279 -10.71 12.94 19.48
CA ALA A 279 -10.76 13.67 20.76
C ALA A 279 -11.99 13.31 21.62
N GLU A 280 -13.11 12.92 21.00
CA GLU A 280 -14.28 12.42 21.73
C GLU A 280 -14.11 10.95 22.16
N VAL A 281 -13.46 10.12 21.34
CA VAL A 281 -13.06 8.76 21.73
C VAL A 281 -12.16 8.83 22.96
N ASP A 282 -11.10 9.65 22.94
CA ASP A 282 -10.18 9.79 24.06
C ASP A 282 -10.89 10.26 25.35
N ARG A 283 -11.90 11.13 25.22
CA ARG A 283 -12.68 11.63 26.37
C ARG A 283 -13.59 10.56 26.98
N GLN A 284 -14.23 9.74 26.15
CA GLN A 284 -15.24 8.77 26.62
C GLN A 284 -14.63 7.41 26.97
N ALA A 285 -13.64 6.97 26.20
CA ALA A 285 -13.04 5.65 26.28
C ALA A 285 -11.57 5.70 26.71
N GLY A 286 -10.98 6.87 27.00
CA GLY A 286 -9.56 6.99 27.35
C GLY A 286 -8.63 7.01 26.14
N ALA A 287 -7.38 7.42 26.36
CA ALA A 287 -6.40 7.59 25.29
C ALA A 287 -6.11 6.28 24.56
N ARG A 288 -6.23 6.29 23.23
CA ARG A 288 -5.96 5.11 22.38
C ARG A 288 -4.84 5.33 21.37
N ARG A 289 -4.30 4.21 20.90
CA ARG A 289 -3.55 4.18 19.64
C ARG A 289 -4.52 3.94 18.49
N VAL A 290 -4.18 4.49 17.33
CA VAL A 290 -5.01 4.41 16.14
C VAL A 290 -4.16 4.15 14.92
N ALA A 291 -4.73 3.48 13.92
CA ALA A 291 -4.18 3.45 12.57
C ALA A 291 -5.08 4.22 11.60
N VAL A 292 -4.49 4.98 10.69
CA VAL A 292 -5.22 5.84 9.74
C VAL A 292 -4.65 5.70 8.34
N ALA A 293 -5.53 5.55 7.35
CA ALA A 293 -5.14 5.55 5.95
C ALA A 293 -6.22 6.20 5.07
N GLY A 294 -5.88 6.51 3.81
CA GLY A 294 -6.89 6.93 2.84
C GLY A 294 -7.86 5.80 2.54
N ALA A 295 -9.14 6.12 2.29
CA ALA A 295 -10.18 5.13 2.01
C ALA A 295 -10.13 4.53 0.60
N THR A 296 -9.13 4.88 -0.22
CA THR A 296 -8.90 4.27 -1.53
C THR A 296 -7.84 3.17 -1.42
N PRO A 297 -7.84 2.16 -2.32
CA PRO A 297 -6.82 1.12 -2.30
C PRO A 297 -5.39 1.66 -2.30
N ALA A 298 -5.09 2.69 -3.11
CA ALA A 298 -3.77 3.32 -3.14
C ALA A 298 -3.46 4.13 -1.87
N GLY A 299 -4.46 4.83 -1.31
CA GLY A 299 -4.33 5.60 -0.08
C GLY A 299 -4.17 4.74 1.19
N ALA A 300 -4.55 3.46 1.10
CA ALA A 300 -4.48 2.51 2.18
C ALA A 300 -3.12 1.81 2.33
N GLU A 301 -2.22 1.93 1.34
CA GLU A 301 -0.99 1.12 1.33
C GLU A 301 0.09 1.59 2.31
N ARG A 302 -0.07 2.77 2.91
CA ARG A 302 0.84 3.35 3.90
C ARG A 302 0.06 3.88 5.10
N PRO A 303 -0.63 3.00 5.83
CA PRO A 303 -1.37 3.42 7.00
C PRO A 303 -0.39 3.95 8.05
N TRP A 304 -0.71 5.07 8.65
CA TRP A 304 0.00 5.59 9.82
C TRP A 304 -0.54 4.90 11.08
N TRP A 305 0.28 4.64 12.09
CA TRP A 305 -0.15 4.14 13.39
C TRP A 305 0.57 4.84 14.52
N GLY A 306 -0.15 5.21 15.59
CA GLY A 306 0.41 5.94 16.73
C GLY A 306 -0.67 6.45 17.68
N PRO A 307 -0.30 7.32 18.64
CA PRO A 307 -1.26 7.93 19.57
C PRO A 307 -2.32 8.77 18.85
N ALA A 308 -3.59 8.68 19.24
CA ALA A 308 -4.68 9.42 18.60
C ALA A 308 -4.42 10.94 18.48
N ALA A 309 -3.78 11.53 19.49
CA ALA A 309 -3.42 12.95 19.54
C ALA A 309 -2.38 13.39 18.49
N GLU A 310 -1.62 12.45 17.91
CA GLU A 310 -0.54 12.74 16.93
C GLU A 310 -0.96 12.51 15.48
N VAL A 311 -2.20 12.05 15.27
CA VAL A 311 -2.72 11.73 13.93
C VAL A 311 -2.62 12.94 13.00
N ARG A 312 -2.03 12.71 11.83
CA ARG A 312 -2.04 13.65 10.70
C ARG A 312 -2.86 13.06 9.57
N ALA A 313 -4.15 13.36 9.56
CA ALA A 313 -5.03 12.94 8.47
C ALA A 313 -4.74 13.77 7.19
N PRO A 314 -4.97 13.21 5.99
CA PRO A 314 -5.06 14.00 4.77
C PRO A 314 -6.03 15.18 4.96
N GLY A 315 -5.77 16.35 4.39
CA GLY A 315 -6.67 17.50 4.55
C GLY A 315 -8.04 17.37 3.86
N ARG A 316 -8.27 16.30 3.07
CA ARG A 316 -9.49 16.09 2.27
C ARG A 316 -9.74 14.61 1.98
N GLY A 317 -10.99 14.31 1.63
CA GLY A 317 -11.43 12.97 1.24
C GLY A 317 -11.81 12.10 2.43
N ASP A 318 -12.12 10.85 2.14
CA ASP A 318 -12.41 9.85 3.17
C ASP A 318 -11.14 9.16 3.65
N VAL A 319 -11.13 8.88 4.95
CA VAL A 319 -10.11 8.08 5.63
C VAL A 319 -10.77 6.90 6.31
N VAL A 320 -10.02 5.83 6.44
CA VAL A 320 -10.36 4.70 7.32
C VAL A 320 -9.48 4.80 8.55
N CYS A 321 -10.09 4.64 9.71
CA CYS A 321 -9.43 4.72 11.00
C CYS A 321 -9.73 3.45 11.80
N ARG A 322 -8.68 2.81 12.32
CA ARG A 322 -8.75 1.78 13.37
C ARG A 322 -8.48 2.45 14.71
N VAL A 323 -9.32 2.21 15.70
CA VAL A 323 -9.03 2.47 17.12
C VAL A 323 -8.66 1.15 17.77
N ASP A 324 -7.48 1.09 18.37
CA ASP A 324 -7.02 -0.09 19.10
C ASP A 324 -7.88 -0.35 20.35
N ALA A 325 -7.97 -1.62 20.73
CA ALA A 325 -8.65 -2.04 21.95
C ALA A 325 -7.90 -1.53 23.19
N GLU A 326 -8.62 -1.38 24.30
CA GLU A 326 -8.04 -1.10 25.62
C GLU A 326 -7.21 -2.27 26.12
N GLU A 327 -7.86 -3.43 26.10
CA GLU A 327 -7.39 -4.67 26.65
C GLU A 327 -7.24 -5.65 25.50
N GLU A 328 -6.13 -6.38 25.48
CA GLU A 328 -6.00 -7.50 24.57
C GLU A 328 -6.94 -8.61 25.04
N SER A 329 -8.04 -8.77 24.32
CA SER A 329 -9.00 -9.83 24.59
C SER A 329 -8.52 -11.15 23.99
N ALA A 330 -8.99 -12.26 24.57
CA ALA A 330 -8.79 -13.56 23.96
C ALA A 330 -9.34 -13.56 22.53
N PRO A 331 -8.63 -14.19 21.56
CA PRO A 331 -9.11 -14.26 20.20
C PRO A 331 -10.51 -14.87 20.17
N LEU A 332 -11.43 -14.23 19.44
CA LEU A 332 -12.74 -14.81 19.20
C LEU A 332 -12.57 -16.16 18.49
N PRO A 333 -13.37 -17.17 18.83
CA PRO A 333 -13.38 -18.42 18.07
C PRO A 333 -13.62 -18.09 16.61
N ARG A 334 -12.79 -18.65 15.72
CA ARG A 334 -12.95 -18.46 14.27
C ARG A 334 -14.33 -18.96 13.89
N VAL A 335 -15.16 -18.04 13.42
CA VAL A 335 -16.47 -18.39 12.88
C VAL A 335 -16.24 -18.94 11.48
N ASP A 336 -16.51 -20.23 11.29
CA ASP A 336 -16.55 -20.81 9.95
C ASP A 336 -17.70 -20.15 9.15
N PRO A 337 -17.39 -19.38 8.09
CA PRO A 337 -18.41 -18.70 7.31
C PRO A 337 -19.43 -19.66 6.72
N THR A 338 -19.02 -20.90 6.41
CA THR A 338 -19.88 -21.96 5.87
C THR A 338 -20.97 -22.31 6.88
N SER A 339 -20.57 -22.60 8.12
CA SER A 339 -21.48 -22.95 9.20
C SER A 339 -22.41 -21.79 9.57
N LEU A 340 -21.88 -20.57 9.70
CA LEU A 340 -22.69 -19.39 9.99
C LEU A 340 -23.75 -19.13 8.91
N VAL A 341 -23.33 -19.12 7.64
CA VAL A 341 -24.24 -18.87 6.53
C VAL A 341 -25.28 -19.98 6.42
N SER A 342 -24.88 -21.24 6.61
CA SER A 342 -25.83 -22.36 6.60
C SER A 342 -26.87 -22.24 7.72
N ALA A 343 -26.46 -21.82 8.92
CA ALA A 343 -27.39 -21.56 10.02
C ALA A 343 -28.36 -20.41 9.70
N LEU A 344 -27.87 -19.28 9.17
CA LEU A 344 -28.73 -18.16 8.76
C LEU A 344 -29.73 -18.56 7.67
N LEU A 345 -29.31 -19.39 6.70
CA LEU A 345 -30.19 -19.91 5.66
C LEU A 345 -31.25 -20.88 6.23
N ALA A 346 -30.87 -21.72 7.19
CA ALA A 346 -31.80 -22.61 7.90
C ALA A 346 -32.85 -21.81 8.70
N ASP A 347 -32.45 -20.67 9.26
CA ASP A 347 -33.33 -19.70 9.94
C ASP A 347 -34.11 -18.80 8.96
N SER A 348 -34.23 -19.21 7.69
CA SER A 348 -35.02 -18.55 6.65
C SER A 348 -34.55 -17.13 6.29
N VAL A 349 -33.32 -16.75 6.61
CA VAL A 349 -32.72 -15.53 6.06
C VAL A 349 -32.52 -15.72 4.56
N SER A 350 -33.05 -14.82 3.74
CA SER A 350 -33.00 -15.02 2.29
C SER A 350 -31.55 -15.11 1.78
N PRO A 351 -31.24 -16.01 0.81
CA PRO A 351 -29.92 -16.11 0.21
C PRO A 351 -29.39 -14.78 -0.33
N ARG A 352 -30.29 -13.95 -0.88
CA ARG A 352 -29.96 -12.61 -1.36
C ARG A 352 -29.51 -11.70 -0.23
N THR A 353 -30.19 -11.71 0.91
CA THR A 353 -29.84 -10.90 2.09
C THR A 353 -28.46 -11.30 2.60
N VAL A 354 -28.19 -12.60 2.75
CA VAL A 354 -26.87 -13.09 3.20
C VAL A 354 -25.78 -12.71 2.21
N ALA A 355 -25.99 -12.91 0.91
CA ALA A 355 -25.02 -12.53 -0.11
C ALA A 355 -24.74 -11.02 -0.13
N MET A 356 -25.77 -10.19 0.08
CA MET A 356 -25.59 -8.73 0.18
C MET A 356 -24.84 -8.33 1.45
N ALA A 357 -25.12 -8.97 2.59
CA ALA A 357 -24.42 -8.71 3.85
C ALA A 357 -22.93 -9.10 3.74
N LEU A 358 -22.62 -10.27 3.16
CA LEU A 358 -21.26 -10.71 2.89
C LEU A 358 -20.55 -9.76 1.91
N ALA A 359 -21.21 -9.36 0.82
CA ALA A 359 -20.65 -8.43 -0.15
C ALA A 359 -20.35 -7.03 0.42
N ALA A 360 -20.95 -6.68 1.56
CA ALA A 360 -20.64 -5.46 2.30
C ALA A 360 -19.45 -5.61 3.26
N GLN A 361 -18.98 -6.84 3.50
CA GLN A 361 -17.81 -7.10 4.34
C GLN A 361 -16.50 -6.95 3.54
N PRO A 362 -15.43 -6.42 4.17
CA PRO A 362 -14.11 -6.36 3.55
C PRO A 362 -13.64 -7.73 3.03
N GLY A 363 -13.04 -7.74 1.83
CA GLY A 363 -12.49 -8.95 1.22
C GLY A 363 -13.46 -9.77 0.36
N TRP A 364 -14.77 -9.50 0.43
CA TRP A 364 -15.76 -10.17 -0.40
C TRP A 364 -16.10 -9.36 -1.65
N SER A 365 -15.88 -9.95 -2.84
CA SER A 365 -16.48 -9.40 -4.05
C SER A 365 -17.96 -9.73 -4.10
N ARG A 366 -18.78 -8.86 -4.71
CA ARG A 366 -20.21 -9.14 -4.91
C ARG A 366 -20.42 -10.51 -5.55
N ARG A 367 -19.71 -10.79 -6.66
CA ARG A 367 -19.77 -12.10 -7.33
C ARG A 367 -19.39 -13.24 -6.39
N GLY A 368 -18.26 -13.13 -5.69
CA GLY A 368 -17.79 -14.15 -4.76
C GLY A 368 -18.78 -14.45 -3.63
N ALA A 369 -19.43 -13.42 -3.07
CA ALA A 369 -20.45 -13.59 -2.04
C ALA A 369 -21.69 -14.32 -2.59
N TYR A 370 -22.16 -13.96 -3.79
CA TYR A 370 -23.26 -14.67 -4.45
C TYR A 370 -22.91 -16.13 -4.77
N ASP A 371 -21.76 -16.37 -5.37
CA ASP A 371 -21.29 -17.72 -5.73
C ASP A 371 -21.14 -18.61 -4.49
N PHE A 372 -20.62 -18.05 -3.39
CA PHE A 372 -20.49 -18.75 -2.11
C PHE A 372 -21.85 -19.17 -1.55
N VAL A 373 -22.81 -18.25 -1.44
CA VAL A 373 -24.16 -18.56 -0.93
C VAL A 373 -24.89 -19.55 -1.87
N LEU A 374 -24.74 -19.39 -3.18
CA LEU A 374 -25.34 -20.28 -4.18
C LEU A 374 -24.78 -21.70 -4.09
N ALA A 375 -23.49 -21.86 -3.82
CA ALA A 375 -22.87 -23.17 -3.62
C ALA A 375 -23.45 -23.90 -2.39
N LEU A 376 -23.83 -23.16 -1.34
CA LEU A 376 -24.41 -23.73 -0.13
C LEU A 376 -25.89 -24.11 -0.30
N THR A 377 -26.66 -23.35 -1.07
CA THR A 377 -28.08 -23.68 -1.33
C THR A 377 -28.27 -24.85 -2.30
N ARG A 378 -27.26 -25.17 -3.11
CA ARG A 378 -27.28 -26.28 -4.07
C ARG A 378 -26.85 -27.63 -3.49
N ARG A 379 -26.35 -27.69 -2.25
CA ARG A 379 -26.02 -28.98 -1.63
C ARG A 379 -27.31 -29.74 -1.36
N PRO A 380 -27.50 -30.96 -1.91
CA PRO A 380 -28.66 -31.78 -1.62
C PRO A 380 -28.68 -32.08 -0.12
N SER A 381 -29.87 -32.02 0.49
CA SER A 381 -30.12 -32.51 1.84
C SER A 381 -29.77 -34.00 1.88
N GLY A 382 -28.55 -34.32 2.32
CA GLY A 382 -28.08 -35.69 2.54
C GLY A 382 -28.56 -36.24 3.86
#